data_AF-A0A5S4GUM3-F1
#
_entry.id   AF-A0A5S4GUM3-F1
#
_cell.length_a   1.000
_cell.length_b   1.000
_cell.length_c   1.000
_cell.angle_alpha   90.00
_cell.angle_beta   90.00
_cell.angle_gamma   90.00
#
_symmetry.space_group_name_H-M   'P 1'
#
loop_
_entity.id
_entity.type
_entity.pdbx_description
1 polymer ?
#
loop_
_entity_poly.entity_id
_entity_poly.type
_entity_poly.pdbx_seq_one_letter_code
_entity_poly.pdbx_strand_id
1 'polypeptide(L)'
;MVVDPGVPPEDAQLLRESRQVLIKMRHGWVPEPQRAASGLRPRLHAAVGAVMSLGVVAGAGLLGRGLLMLAVILLGIPLLVMLFVRDDPPGDEMEFEREVYEQLRWYEGRYVLTDDLDESAARLLARARQAVATVSGSRVNADGLLDDVRNAVMLPAQEWEIARLLAKLSALRGKHRETVSHGLTPEVEAVAAPLARALDNSEDAVLARVEALERYAANVTDAERAYLAHHQIEELRGRVHQYEELVAETGADGFALPELERLAQDADRLDQALRRSLSSAHEAFRHLEP
;
A
#
# COMPACT_ATOMS: atom_id res chain seq x y z
N MET A 1 4.34 -2.49 1.82
CA MET A 1 4.31 -3.61 0.85
C MET A 1 3.86 -3.08 -0.50
N VAL A 2 4.25 -3.75 -1.57
CA VAL A 2 3.80 -3.48 -2.95
C VAL A 2 3.10 -4.73 -3.46
N VAL A 3 1.98 -4.58 -4.15
CA VAL A 3 1.17 -5.69 -4.68
C VAL A 3 1.21 -5.63 -6.20
N ASP A 4 1.24 -6.79 -6.84
CA ASP A 4 1.12 -6.90 -8.29
C ASP A 4 -0.21 -6.28 -8.77
N PRO A 5 -0.19 -5.31 -9.69
CA PRO A 5 -1.41 -4.65 -10.18
C PRO A 5 -2.34 -5.60 -10.95
N GLY A 6 -1.86 -6.79 -11.35
CA GLY A 6 -2.69 -7.84 -11.93
C GLY A 6 -3.51 -8.65 -10.92
N VAL A 7 -3.38 -8.38 -9.62
CA VAL A 7 -4.21 -8.99 -8.57
C VAL A 7 -5.54 -8.21 -8.48
N PRO A 8 -6.70 -8.91 -8.41
CA PRO A 8 -7.99 -8.24 -8.24
C PRO A 8 -8.02 -7.31 -7.03
N PRO A 9 -8.77 -6.20 -7.06
CA PRO A 9 -8.73 -5.18 -6.02
C PRO A 9 -9.17 -5.71 -4.64
N GLU A 10 -10.14 -6.63 -4.61
CA GLU A 10 -10.62 -7.29 -3.39
C GLU A 10 -9.52 -8.14 -2.73
N ASP A 11 -8.80 -8.93 -3.52
CA ASP A 11 -7.68 -9.75 -3.06
C ASP A 11 -6.46 -8.88 -2.67
N ALA A 12 -6.23 -7.79 -3.41
CA ALA A 12 -5.18 -6.83 -3.08
C ALA A 12 -5.46 -6.12 -1.75
N GLN A 13 -6.73 -5.87 -1.43
CA GLN A 13 -7.13 -5.34 -0.13
C GLN A 13 -6.93 -6.38 0.98
N LEU A 14 -7.35 -7.62 0.76
CA LEU A 14 -7.10 -8.72 1.69
C LEU A 14 -5.61 -8.88 2.01
N LEU A 15 -4.74 -8.87 0.99
CA LEU A 15 -3.30 -8.92 1.17
C LEU A 15 -2.80 -7.78 2.09
N ARG A 16 -3.36 -6.57 1.97
CA ARG A 16 -2.93 -5.40 2.75
C ARG A 16 -3.38 -5.50 4.20
N GLU A 17 -4.61 -5.97 4.41
CA GLU A 17 -5.20 -6.14 5.75
C GLU A 17 -4.52 -7.30 6.50
N SER A 18 -4.19 -8.38 5.81
CA SER A 18 -3.56 -9.57 6.38
C SER A 18 -2.03 -9.53 6.43
N ARG A 19 -1.43 -8.32 6.46
CA ARG A 19 0.03 -8.14 6.43
C ARG A 19 0.78 -8.95 7.50
N GLN A 20 0.23 -9.04 8.71
CA GLN A 20 0.87 -9.78 9.81
C GLN A 20 0.96 -11.28 9.50
N VAL A 21 -0.09 -11.86 8.89
CA VAL A 21 -0.10 -13.25 8.45
C VAL A 21 0.93 -13.47 7.35
N LEU A 22 1.03 -12.56 6.37
CA LEU A 22 2.04 -12.63 5.31
C LEU A 22 3.48 -12.61 5.86
N ILE A 23 3.74 -11.80 6.89
CA ILE A 23 5.05 -11.77 7.57
C ILE A 23 5.30 -13.12 8.27
N LYS A 24 4.32 -13.66 9.02
CA LYS A 24 4.43 -14.99 9.64
C LYS A 24 4.74 -16.08 8.60
N MET A 25 3.98 -16.10 7.49
CA MET A 25 4.18 -17.02 6.37
C MET A 25 5.61 -16.96 5.82
N ARG A 26 6.14 -15.75 5.65
CA ARG A 26 7.51 -15.54 5.15
C ARG A 26 8.59 -16.11 6.07
N HIS A 27 8.33 -16.11 7.37
CA HIS A 27 9.20 -16.72 8.39
C HIS A 27 8.98 -18.23 8.55
N GLY A 28 8.22 -18.86 7.64
CA GLY A 28 8.00 -20.31 7.63
C GLY A 28 6.88 -20.79 8.55
N TRP A 29 6.03 -19.89 9.05
CA TRP A 29 4.85 -20.29 9.80
C TRP A 29 3.83 -20.98 8.89
N VAL A 30 3.39 -22.16 9.31
CA VAL A 30 2.31 -22.93 8.68
C VAL A 30 1.28 -23.25 9.76
N PRO A 31 -0.02 -22.96 9.54
CA PRO A 31 -1.05 -23.25 10.54
C PRO A 31 -1.14 -24.76 10.80
N GLU A 32 -1.36 -25.15 12.06
CA GLU A 32 -1.52 -26.56 12.41
C GLU A 32 -2.78 -27.15 11.74
N PRO A 33 -2.71 -28.39 11.19
CA PRO A 33 -3.89 -29.04 10.63
C PRO A 33 -4.95 -29.22 11.72
N GLN A 34 -6.21 -28.91 11.41
CA GLN A 34 -7.33 -29.03 12.34
C GLN A 34 -7.36 -30.46 12.91
N ARG A 35 -6.94 -30.61 14.16
CA ARG A 35 -7.32 -31.81 14.92
C ARG A 35 -8.81 -31.64 15.11
N ALA A 36 -9.60 -32.42 14.36
CA ALA A 36 -11.05 -32.51 14.51
C ALA A 36 -11.35 -32.49 16.02
N ALA A 37 -11.85 -31.36 16.51
CA ALA A 37 -12.06 -31.17 17.92
C ALA A 37 -13.06 -32.25 18.31
N SER A 38 -12.57 -33.28 19.01
CA SER A 38 -13.39 -34.39 19.46
C SER A 38 -14.60 -33.76 20.16
N GLY A 39 -15.81 -34.04 19.67
CA GLY A 39 -17.06 -33.40 20.08
C GLY A 39 -17.46 -33.59 21.55
N LEU A 40 -16.52 -33.88 22.45
CA LEU A 40 -16.69 -33.92 23.89
C LEU A 40 -17.04 -32.56 24.48
N ARG A 41 -16.47 -31.44 24.00
CA ARG A 41 -16.72 -30.11 24.57
C ARG A 41 -18.17 -29.63 24.40
N PRO A 42 -18.77 -29.61 23.18
CA PRO A 42 -20.18 -29.25 23.03
C PRO A 42 -21.12 -30.24 23.75
N ARG A 43 -20.75 -31.52 23.86
CA ARG A 43 -21.48 -32.52 24.65
C ARG A 43 -21.42 -32.23 26.16
N LEU A 44 -20.31 -31.73 26.68
CA LEU A 44 -20.17 -31.33 28.08
C LEU A 44 -21.06 -30.11 28.39
N HIS A 45 -21.10 -29.11 27.49
CA HIS A 45 -21.97 -27.95 27.63
C HIS A 45 -23.45 -28.33 27.62
N ALA A 46 -23.87 -29.24 26.73
CA ALA A 46 -25.24 -29.77 26.72
C ALA A 46 -25.59 -30.55 28.00
N ALA A 47 -24.65 -31.36 28.51
CA ALA A 47 -24.86 -32.13 29.74
C ALA A 47 -25.00 -31.23 30.98
N VAL A 48 -24.19 -30.18 31.11
CA VAL A 48 -24.27 -29.23 32.23
C VAL A 48 -25.58 -28.43 32.18
N GLY A 49 -26.01 -27.98 30.98
CA GLY A 49 -27.31 -27.32 30.80
C GLY A 49 -28.50 -28.23 31.17
N ALA A 50 -28.42 -29.52 30.83
CA ALA A 50 -29.43 -30.50 31.20
C ALA A 50 -29.50 -30.74 32.73
N VAL A 51 -28.35 -30.79 33.42
CA VAL A 51 -28.31 -30.94 34.89
C VAL A 51 -28.86 -29.71 35.61
N MET A 52 -28.54 -28.51 35.13
CA MET A 52 -29.05 -27.26 35.71
C MET A 52 -30.56 -27.11 35.53
N SER A 53 -31.09 -27.44 34.34
CA SER A 53 -32.53 -27.41 34.10
C SER A 53 -33.28 -28.45 34.94
N LEU A 54 -32.70 -29.64 35.15
CA LEU A 54 -33.27 -30.66 36.04
C LEU A 54 -33.30 -30.22 37.51
N GLY A 55 -32.26 -29.50 37.97
CA GLY A 55 -32.21 -28.94 39.33
C GLY A 55 -33.29 -27.88 39.59
N VAL A 56 -33.60 -27.05 38.58
CA VAL A 56 -34.67 -26.04 38.66
C VAL A 56 -36.06 -26.69 38.71
N VAL A 57 -36.28 -27.76 37.95
CA VAL A 57 -37.56 -28.51 37.97
C VAL A 57 -37.73 -29.27 39.28
N ALA A 58 -36.66 -29.89 39.81
CA ALA A 58 -36.70 -30.60 41.09
C ALA A 58 -36.87 -29.65 42.29
N GLY A 59 -36.33 -28.44 42.24
CA GLY A 59 -36.47 -27.42 43.29
C GLY A 59 -37.86 -26.78 43.39
N ALA A 60 -38.75 -27.01 42.43
CA ALA A 60 -40.12 -26.51 42.45
C ALA A 60 -41.04 -27.25 43.43
N GLY A 61 -40.67 -28.47 43.85
CA GLY A 61 -41.41 -29.27 44.83
C GLY A 61 -40.71 -29.29 46.19
N LEU A 62 -41.35 -28.67 47.20
CA LEU A 62 -41.03 -28.67 48.64
C LEU A 62 -40.06 -27.60 49.21
N LEU A 63 -40.68 -26.57 49.81
CA LEU A 63 -40.37 -25.98 51.13
C LEU A 63 -38.93 -25.51 51.50
N GLY A 64 -38.13 -25.07 50.52
CA GLY A 64 -36.82 -24.42 50.76
C GLY A 64 -36.59 -23.12 49.96
N ARG A 65 -37.66 -22.40 49.64
CA ARG A 65 -37.78 -21.48 48.48
C ARG A 65 -36.83 -20.26 48.46
N GLY A 66 -36.33 -19.80 49.61
CA GLY A 66 -35.45 -18.63 49.67
C GLY A 66 -33.96 -18.97 49.51
N LEU A 67 -33.48 -20.02 50.18
CA LEU A 67 -32.05 -20.35 50.23
C LEU A 67 -31.57 -20.97 48.92
N LEU A 68 -32.42 -21.77 48.27
CA LEU A 68 -32.08 -22.49 47.05
C LEU A 68 -32.04 -21.57 45.82
N MET A 69 -32.96 -20.59 45.75
CA MET A 69 -32.91 -19.50 44.76
C MET A 69 -31.65 -18.65 44.93
N LEU A 70 -31.30 -18.32 46.17
CA LEU A 70 -30.09 -17.55 46.47
C LEU A 70 -28.83 -18.34 46.10
N ALA A 71 -28.77 -19.64 46.36
CA ALA A 71 -27.66 -20.50 45.93
C ALA A 71 -27.57 -20.61 44.40
N VAL A 72 -28.68 -20.77 43.67
CA VAL A 72 -28.68 -20.81 42.20
C VAL A 72 -28.21 -19.48 41.60
N ILE A 73 -28.60 -18.35 42.18
CA ILE A 73 -28.14 -17.03 41.72
C ILE A 73 -26.65 -16.83 42.06
N LEU A 74 -26.24 -17.16 43.29
CA LEU A 74 -24.89 -16.88 43.80
C LEU A 74 -23.82 -17.82 43.23
N LEU A 75 -24.17 -19.05 42.84
CA LEU A 75 -23.27 -19.97 42.15
C LEU A 75 -23.49 -19.97 40.62
N GLY A 76 -24.73 -19.80 40.17
CA GLY A 76 -25.08 -19.84 38.75
C GLY A 76 -24.61 -18.61 38.00
N ILE A 77 -24.74 -17.39 38.55
CA ILE A 77 -24.25 -16.18 37.88
C ILE A 77 -22.73 -16.20 37.69
N PRO A 78 -21.88 -16.46 38.71
CA PRO A 78 -20.44 -16.51 38.48
C PRO A 78 -20.03 -17.70 37.61
N LEU A 79 -20.74 -18.83 37.63
CA LEU A 79 -20.50 -19.92 36.68
C LEU A 79 -20.85 -19.52 35.24
N LEU A 80 -21.95 -18.78 35.06
CA LEU A 80 -22.41 -18.30 33.76
C LEU A 80 -21.50 -17.16 33.24
N VAL A 81 -21.04 -16.27 34.12
CA VAL A 81 -20.00 -15.26 33.84
C VAL A 81 -18.66 -15.94 33.56
N MET A 82 -18.26 -16.99 34.29
CA MET A 82 -17.05 -17.77 33.99
C MET A 82 -17.14 -18.50 32.66
N LEU A 83 -18.34 -18.91 32.25
CA LEU A 83 -18.59 -19.52 30.93
C LEU A 83 -18.54 -18.47 29.82
N PHE A 84 -19.21 -17.33 29.98
CA PHE A 84 -19.32 -16.29 28.94
C PHE A 84 -18.14 -15.32 28.85
N VAL A 85 -17.46 -15.00 29.96
CA VAL A 85 -16.29 -14.09 29.98
C VAL A 85 -15.00 -14.81 29.56
N ARG A 86 -15.04 -16.15 29.44
CA ARG A 86 -13.92 -16.95 28.94
C ARG A 86 -14.08 -17.35 27.46
N ASP A 87 -15.14 -16.89 26.81
CA ASP A 87 -15.45 -17.05 25.39
C ASP A 87 -14.99 -15.83 24.56
N ASP A 88 -13.76 -15.37 24.77
CA ASP A 88 -12.92 -15.04 23.61
C ASP A 88 -12.08 -16.29 23.36
N PRO A 89 -12.59 -17.28 22.59
CA PRO A 89 -11.77 -18.43 22.29
C PRO A 89 -10.57 -17.96 21.44
N PRO A 90 -9.32 -18.31 21.79
CA PRO A 90 -8.19 -18.14 20.88
C PRO A 90 -8.33 -18.97 19.57
N GLY A 91 -9.45 -19.70 19.43
CA GLY A 91 -9.82 -20.44 18.24
C GLY A 91 -10.33 -19.57 17.10
N ASP A 92 -11.07 -18.49 17.35
CA ASP A 92 -11.64 -17.66 16.27
C ASP A 92 -10.53 -16.91 15.52
N GLU A 93 -9.55 -16.39 16.25
CA GLU A 93 -8.39 -15.70 15.68
C GLU A 93 -7.47 -16.68 14.93
N MET A 94 -7.26 -17.89 15.45
CA MET A 94 -6.50 -18.95 14.76
C MET A 94 -7.23 -19.52 13.53
N GLU A 95 -8.56 -19.66 13.58
CA GLU A 95 -9.36 -20.11 12.44
C GLU A 95 -9.36 -19.05 11.34
N PHE A 96 -9.51 -17.76 11.70
CA PHE A 96 -9.37 -16.65 10.77
C PHE A 96 -7.97 -16.60 10.15
N GLU A 97 -6.89 -16.65 10.94
CA GLU A 97 -5.51 -16.65 10.41
C GLU A 97 -5.26 -17.82 9.46
N ARG A 98 -5.88 -18.97 9.70
CA ARG A 98 -5.76 -20.16 8.83
C ARG A 98 -6.55 -20.00 7.54
N GLU A 99 -7.81 -19.55 7.59
CA GLU A 99 -8.61 -19.29 6.39
C GLU A 99 -7.92 -18.26 5.50
N VAL A 100 -7.42 -17.20 6.12
CA VAL A 100 -6.60 -16.18 5.48
C VAL A 100 -5.31 -16.79 4.90
N TYR A 101 -4.57 -17.62 5.64
CA TYR A 101 -3.37 -18.30 5.13
C TYR A 101 -3.64 -19.11 3.85
N GLU A 102 -4.71 -19.91 3.83
CA GLU A 102 -5.09 -20.74 2.67
C GLU A 102 -5.47 -19.91 1.45
N GLN A 103 -5.99 -18.70 1.64
CA GLN A 103 -6.23 -17.76 0.55
C GLN A 103 -4.94 -17.06 0.10
N LEU A 104 -4.12 -16.59 1.05
CA LEU A 104 -2.89 -15.84 0.77
C LEU A 104 -1.82 -16.66 0.06
N ARG A 105 -1.74 -17.99 0.30
CA ARG A 105 -0.76 -18.88 -0.36
C ARG A 105 -0.90 -18.88 -1.89
N TRP A 106 -2.08 -18.61 -2.43
CA TRP A 106 -2.30 -18.54 -3.89
C TRP A 106 -1.67 -17.30 -4.51
N TYR A 107 -1.41 -16.27 -3.70
CA TYR A 107 -0.78 -15.03 -4.11
C TYR A 107 0.72 -14.98 -3.79
N GLU A 108 1.34 -16.11 -3.43
CA GLU A 108 2.78 -16.16 -3.22
C GLU A 108 3.54 -15.67 -4.47
N GLY A 109 4.46 -14.72 -4.27
CA GLY A 109 5.20 -14.08 -5.37
C GLY A 109 4.45 -12.95 -6.09
N ARG A 110 3.22 -12.62 -5.68
CA ARG A 110 2.41 -11.49 -6.20
C ARG A 110 2.37 -10.29 -5.25
N TYR A 111 3.22 -10.30 -4.22
CA TYR A 111 3.44 -9.19 -3.31
C TYR A 111 4.92 -9.13 -2.90
N VAL A 112 5.35 -7.94 -2.46
CA VAL A 112 6.68 -7.69 -1.89
C VAL A 112 6.50 -7.00 -0.54
N LEU A 113 7.01 -7.63 0.52
CA LEU A 113 7.01 -7.07 1.86
C LEU A 113 8.25 -6.19 2.06
N THR A 114 8.18 -5.27 3.02
CA THR A 114 9.33 -4.45 3.39
C THR A 114 10.47 -5.31 3.95
N ASP A 115 10.14 -6.41 4.62
CA ASP A 115 11.10 -7.36 5.20
C ASP A 115 11.85 -8.18 4.14
N ASP A 116 11.39 -8.15 2.88
CA ASP A 116 12.08 -8.78 1.75
C ASP A 116 13.23 -7.91 1.21
N LEU A 117 13.35 -6.67 1.68
CA LEU A 117 14.26 -5.67 1.17
C LEU A 117 15.39 -5.43 2.18
N ASP A 118 16.61 -5.42 1.68
CA ASP A 118 17.73 -4.83 2.41
C ASP A 118 17.57 -3.30 2.49
N GLU A 119 18.34 -2.65 3.36
CA GLU A 119 18.22 -1.21 3.61
C GLU A 119 18.43 -0.35 2.35
N SER A 120 19.34 -0.76 1.46
CA SER A 120 19.61 -0.03 0.21
C SER A 120 18.44 -0.17 -0.78
N ALA A 121 17.90 -1.38 -0.91
CA ALA A 121 16.75 -1.67 -1.73
C ALA A 121 15.49 -0.97 -1.21
N ALA A 122 15.29 -0.92 0.10
CA ALA A 122 14.18 -0.19 0.72
C ALA A 122 14.22 1.31 0.38
N ARG A 123 15.40 1.94 0.38
CA ARG A 123 15.57 3.34 -0.03
C ARG A 123 15.26 3.57 -1.50
N LEU A 124 15.74 2.70 -2.40
CA LEU A 124 15.45 2.81 -3.83
C LEU A 124 13.96 2.63 -4.12
N LEU A 125 13.31 1.68 -3.45
CA LEU A 125 11.87 1.52 -3.56
C LEU A 125 11.13 2.76 -3.07
N ALA A 126 11.51 3.33 -1.93
CA ALA A 126 10.89 4.55 -1.41
C ALA A 126 10.98 5.73 -2.41
N ARG A 127 12.14 5.91 -3.06
CA ARG A 127 12.35 6.88 -4.13
C ARG A 127 11.40 6.66 -5.31
N ALA A 128 11.31 5.42 -5.80
CA ALA A 128 10.40 5.07 -6.90
C ALA A 128 8.94 5.35 -6.53
N ARG A 129 8.50 4.95 -5.33
CA ARG A 129 7.13 5.18 -4.84
C ARG A 129 6.81 6.66 -4.73
N GLN A 130 7.76 7.47 -4.26
CA GLN A 130 7.60 8.92 -4.22
C GLN A 130 7.43 9.50 -5.62
N ALA A 131 8.23 9.06 -6.59
CA ALA A 131 8.11 9.52 -7.98
C ALA A 131 6.74 9.14 -8.59
N VAL A 132 6.27 7.90 -8.39
CA VAL A 132 4.91 7.49 -8.81
C VAL A 132 3.84 8.35 -8.15
N ALA A 133 3.94 8.59 -6.85
CA ALA A 133 2.98 9.40 -6.10
C ALA A 133 2.94 10.85 -6.60
N THR A 134 4.11 11.46 -6.89
CA THR A 134 4.20 12.81 -7.46
C THR A 134 3.47 12.90 -8.80
N VAL A 135 3.65 11.93 -9.70
CA VAL A 135 2.96 11.95 -11.01
C VAL A 135 1.46 11.71 -10.83
N SER A 136 1.10 10.68 -10.09
CA SER A 136 -0.31 10.26 -9.91
C SER A 136 -1.14 11.33 -9.20
N GLY A 137 -0.53 12.12 -8.31
CA GLY A 137 -1.17 13.20 -7.56
C GLY A 137 -1.15 14.57 -8.26
N SER A 138 -0.55 14.69 -9.44
CA SER A 138 -0.49 15.97 -10.17
C SER A 138 -1.83 16.31 -10.85
N ARG A 139 -2.20 17.60 -10.91
CA ARG A 139 -3.41 18.03 -11.61
C ARG A 139 -3.25 17.88 -13.12
N VAL A 140 -2.05 18.07 -13.65
CA VAL A 140 -1.78 17.78 -15.07
C VAL A 140 -2.07 16.32 -15.44
N ASN A 141 -1.86 15.37 -14.53
CA ASN A 141 -2.28 13.98 -14.74
C ASN A 141 -3.80 13.82 -14.56
N ALA A 142 -4.39 14.43 -13.52
CA ALA A 142 -5.82 14.34 -13.23
C ALA A 142 -6.71 14.97 -14.32
N ASP A 143 -6.24 16.04 -14.96
CA ASP A 143 -6.94 16.78 -16.01
C ASP A 143 -6.66 16.20 -17.41
N GLY A 144 -5.98 15.05 -17.51
CA GLY A 144 -5.76 14.33 -18.78
C GLY A 144 -4.77 15.01 -19.73
N LEU A 145 -3.93 15.93 -19.23
CA LEU A 145 -2.88 16.57 -20.04
C LEU A 145 -1.68 15.64 -20.28
N LEU A 146 -1.58 14.57 -19.49
CA LEU A 146 -0.73 13.42 -19.75
C LEU A 146 -1.60 12.27 -20.30
N ASP A 147 -0.97 11.23 -20.87
CA ASP A 147 -1.65 9.99 -21.26
C ASP A 147 -2.12 9.25 -20.00
N ASP A 148 -3.24 9.71 -19.43
CA ASP A 148 -3.80 9.39 -18.12
C ASP A 148 -4.11 7.89 -17.96
N VAL A 149 -4.73 7.29 -18.98
CA VAL A 149 -5.03 5.86 -19.04
C VAL A 149 -3.72 5.05 -19.04
N ARG A 150 -2.73 5.47 -19.83
CA ARG A 150 -1.44 4.78 -19.89
C ARG A 150 -0.68 4.92 -18.57
N ASN A 151 -0.66 6.10 -17.96
CA ASN A 151 -0.03 6.35 -16.68
C ASN A 151 -0.66 5.52 -15.55
N ALA A 152 -2.00 5.44 -15.50
CA ALA A 152 -2.73 4.70 -14.48
C ALA A 152 -2.42 3.20 -14.48
N VAL A 153 -2.07 2.63 -15.65
CA VAL A 153 -1.71 1.21 -15.78
C VAL A 153 -0.21 0.99 -15.67
N MET A 154 0.59 1.83 -16.32
CA MET A 154 2.04 1.64 -16.40
C MET A 154 2.74 1.97 -15.09
N LEU A 155 2.38 3.05 -14.39
CA LEU A 155 3.10 3.44 -13.17
C LEU A 155 3.00 2.39 -12.06
N PRO A 156 1.82 1.81 -11.75
CA PRO A 156 1.74 0.70 -10.81
C PRO A 156 2.53 -0.54 -11.25
N ALA A 157 2.53 -0.85 -12.56
CA ALA A 157 3.32 -1.96 -13.09
C ALA A 157 4.84 -1.72 -12.93
N GLN A 158 5.30 -0.49 -13.14
CA GLN A 158 6.70 -0.09 -12.95
C GLN A 158 7.09 -0.15 -11.46
N GLU A 159 6.25 0.35 -10.55
CA GLU A 159 6.46 0.23 -9.10
C GLU A 159 6.59 -1.23 -8.66
N TRP A 160 5.68 -2.08 -9.15
CA TRP A 160 5.69 -3.52 -8.88
C TRP A 160 6.96 -4.20 -9.39
N GLU A 161 7.33 -3.96 -10.65
CA GLU A 161 8.52 -4.55 -11.25
C GLU A 161 9.80 -4.13 -10.53
N ILE A 162 9.93 -2.86 -10.15
CA ILE A 162 11.04 -2.36 -9.35
C ILE A 162 11.06 -3.06 -7.98
N ALA A 163 9.92 -3.13 -7.28
CA ALA A 163 9.84 -3.80 -5.99
C ALA A 163 10.24 -5.28 -6.07
N ARG A 164 9.77 -5.99 -7.10
CA ARG A 164 10.07 -7.41 -7.34
C ARG A 164 11.55 -7.65 -7.61
N LEU A 165 12.16 -6.82 -8.46
CA LEU A 165 13.59 -6.90 -8.76
C LEU A 165 14.46 -6.58 -7.54
N LEU A 166 14.10 -5.55 -6.77
CA LEU A 166 14.78 -5.18 -5.55
C LEU A 166 14.72 -6.28 -4.48
N ALA A 167 13.56 -6.91 -4.28
CA ALA A 167 13.42 -8.05 -3.36
C ALA A 167 14.30 -9.24 -3.81
N LYS A 168 14.36 -9.51 -5.12
CA LYS A 168 15.23 -10.55 -5.67
C LYS A 168 16.71 -10.23 -5.45
N LEU A 169 17.13 -8.98 -5.66
CA LEU A 169 18.50 -8.52 -5.40
C LEU A 169 18.87 -8.64 -3.92
N SER A 170 17.99 -8.21 -3.01
CA SER A 170 18.22 -8.32 -1.57
C SER A 170 18.35 -9.77 -1.11
N ALA A 171 17.50 -10.67 -1.62
CA ALA A 171 17.61 -12.10 -1.34
C ALA A 171 18.94 -12.69 -1.84
N LEU A 172 19.38 -12.33 -3.06
CA LEU A 172 20.64 -12.82 -3.63
C LEU A 172 21.86 -12.26 -2.89
N ARG A 173 21.86 -10.98 -2.49
CA ARG A 173 22.91 -10.38 -1.66
C ARG A 173 22.99 -11.02 -0.28
N GLY A 174 21.84 -11.32 0.33
CA GLY A 174 21.77 -12.05 1.59
C GLY A 174 22.48 -13.41 1.50
N LYS A 175 22.13 -14.21 0.49
CA LYS A 175 22.77 -15.51 0.21
C LYS A 175 24.26 -15.38 -0.09
N HIS A 176 24.65 -14.38 -0.87
CA HIS A 176 26.06 -14.15 -1.20
C HIS A 176 26.87 -13.80 0.05
N ARG A 177 26.35 -12.90 0.91
CA ARG A 177 26.99 -12.53 2.18
C ARG A 177 27.13 -13.71 3.13
N GLU A 178 26.09 -14.54 3.24
CA GLU A 178 26.14 -15.78 4.02
C GLU A 178 27.20 -16.74 3.49
N THR A 179 27.28 -16.92 2.17
CA THR A 179 28.28 -17.80 1.55
C THR A 179 29.70 -17.30 1.80
N VAL A 180 29.92 -15.99 1.67
CA VAL A 180 31.22 -15.35 1.94
C VAL A 180 31.60 -15.44 3.42
N SER A 181 30.65 -15.29 4.35
CA SER A 181 30.93 -15.34 5.79
C SER A 181 31.38 -16.72 6.29
N HIS A 182 31.04 -17.79 5.58
CA HIS A 182 31.53 -19.15 5.86
C HIS A 182 32.95 -19.40 5.34
N GLY A 183 33.57 -18.41 4.67
CA GLY A 183 34.89 -18.51 4.06
C GLY A 183 34.84 -19.17 2.69
N LEU A 184 35.52 -18.56 1.71
CA LEU A 184 35.67 -19.09 0.36
C LEU A 184 37.11 -19.45 0.10
N THR A 185 37.35 -20.56 -0.61
CA THR A 185 38.68 -20.83 -1.16
C THR A 185 38.92 -19.91 -2.37
N PRO A 186 40.18 -19.58 -2.72
CA PRO A 186 40.50 -18.73 -3.87
C PRO A 186 39.89 -19.24 -5.19
N GLU A 187 39.77 -20.56 -5.36
CA GLU A 187 39.16 -21.19 -6.53
C GLU A 187 37.65 -20.91 -6.60
N VAL A 188 36.95 -20.93 -5.46
CA VAL A 188 35.52 -20.61 -5.37
C VAL A 188 35.27 -19.12 -5.57
N GLU A 189 36.16 -18.26 -5.07
CA GLU A 189 36.07 -16.81 -5.27
C GLU A 189 36.18 -16.44 -6.76
N ALA A 190 37.11 -17.06 -7.49
CA ALA A 190 37.24 -16.87 -8.94
C ALA A 190 35.96 -17.24 -9.71
N VAL A 191 35.25 -18.29 -9.27
CA VAL A 191 33.96 -18.73 -9.85
C VAL A 191 32.80 -17.83 -9.43
N ALA A 192 32.85 -17.22 -8.25
CA ALA A 192 31.82 -16.31 -7.76
C ALA A 192 31.92 -14.90 -8.37
N ALA A 193 33.11 -14.47 -8.81
CA ALA A 193 33.33 -13.12 -9.34
C ALA A 193 32.41 -12.72 -10.52
N PRO A 194 32.12 -13.58 -11.52
CA PRO A 194 31.12 -13.28 -12.54
C PRO A 194 29.70 -13.09 -11.99
N LEU A 195 29.33 -13.83 -10.94
CA LEU A 195 28.01 -13.71 -10.30
C LEU A 195 27.87 -12.39 -9.56
N ALA A 196 28.93 -11.94 -8.86
CA ALA A 196 28.98 -10.63 -8.23
C ALA A 196 28.81 -9.51 -9.27
N ARG A 197 29.55 -9.55 -10.38
CA ARG A 197 29.38 -8.58 -11.48
C ARG A 197 27.97 -8.59 -12.07
N ALA A 198 27.33 -9.75 -12.19
CA ALA A 198 25.96 -9.83 -12.67
C ALA A 198 24.97 -9.20 -11.69
N LEU A 199 25.21 -9.29 -10.38
CA LEU A 199 24.42 -8.60 -9.35
C LEU A 199 24.61 -7.09 -9.44
N ASP A 200 25.84 -6.60 -9.55
CA ASP A 200 26.15 -5.17 -9.67
C ASP A 200 25.48 -4.57 -10.92
N ASN A 201 25.64 -5.22 -12.09
CA ASN A 201 24.98 -4.79 -13.32
C ASN A 201 23.45 -4.77 -13.20
N SER A 202 22.88 -5.72 -12.45
CA SER A 202 21.43 -5.78 -12.22
C SER A 202 20.95 -4.66 -11.29
N GLU A 203 21.75 -4.30 -10.29
CA GLU A 203 21.50 -3.14 -9.45
C GLU A 203 21.54 -1.84 -10.24
N ASP A 204 22.59 -1.64 -11.05
CA ASP A 204 22.74 -0.45 -11.89
C ASP A 204 21.55 -0.28 -12.85
N ALA A 205 21.06 -1.38 -13.42
CA ALA A 205 19.88 -1.37 -14.29
C ALA A 205 18.60 -0.96 -13.53
N VAL A 206 18.40 -1.43 -12.30
CA VAL A 206 17.26 -1.03 -11.46
C VAL A 206 17.39 0.43 -11.05
N LEU A 207 18.58 0.87 -10.66
CA LEU A 207 18.86 2.27 -10.32
C LEU A 207 18.53 3.19 -11.50
N ALA A 208 19.00 2.88 -12.70
CA ALA A 208 18.73 3.66 -13.91
C ALA A 208 17.22 3.78 -14.19
N ARG A 209 16.44 2.72 -13.91
CA ARG A 209 14.98 2.72 -14.04
C ARG A 209 14.32 3.65 -13.01
N VAL A 210 14.78 3.64 -11.76
CA VAL A 210 14.31 4.58 -10.72
C VAL A 210 14.64 6.02 -11.11
N GLU A 211 15.85 6.29 -11.60
CA GLU A 211 16.26 7.63 -12.03
C GLU A 211 15.48 8.12 -13.26
N ALA A 212 15.12 7.23 -14.18
CA ALA A 212 14.21 7.57 -15.28
C ALA A 212 12.83 7.98 -14.77
N LEU A 213 12.30 7.26 -13.77
CA LEU A 213 11.01 7.57 -13.16
C LEU A 213 11.04 8.90 -12.39
N GLU A 214 12.14 9.18 -11.69
CA GLU A 214 12.34 10.46 -11.00
C GLU A 214 12.45 11.63 -11.98
N ARG A 215 13.17 11.46 -13.10
CA ARG A 215 13.22 12.48 -14.17
C ARG A 215 11.84 12.74 -14.76
N TYR A 216 11.05 11.69 -14.97
CA TYR A 216 9.67 11.83 -15.40
C TYR A 216 8.84 12.62 -14.38
N ALA A 217 8.92 12.28 -13.09
CA ALA A 217 8.23 13.01 -12.03
C ALA A 217 8.66 14.48 -11.92
N ALA A 218 9.95 14.77 -12.12
CA ALA A 218 10.46 16.14 -12.16
C ALA A 218 9.87 16.94 -13.34
N ASN A 219 9.83 16.35 -14.54
CA ASN A 219 9.18 16.97 -15.69
C ASN A 219 7.69 17.23 -15.44
N VAL A 220 6.98 16.27 -14.85
CA VAL A 220 5.56 16.44 -14.47
C VAL A 220 5.38 17.57 -13.45
N THR A 221 6.29 17.71 -12.49
CA THR A 221 6.26 18.80 -11.50
C THR A 221 6.46 20.17 -12.14
N ASP A 222 7.35 20.28 -13.13
CA ASP A 222 7.54 21.52 -13.88
C ASP A 222 6.33 21.85 -14.76
N ALA A 223 5.70 20.85 -15.35
CA ALA A 223 4.44 21.00 -16.10
C ALA A 223 3.32 21.47 -15.17
N GLU A 224 3.16 20.86 -13.99
CA GLU A 224 2.18 21.26 -12.98
C GLU A 224 2.36 22.73 -12.57
N ARG A 225 3.61 23.17 -12.34
CA ARG A 225 3.89 24.57 -12.01
C ARG A 225 3.46 25.53 -13.12
N ALA A 226 3.77 25.20 -14.37
CA ALA A 226 3.38 26.01 -15.52
C ALA A 226 1.85 26.03 -15.71
N TYR A 227 1.20 24.89 -15.52
CA TYR A 227 -0.25 24.74 -15.60
C TYR A 227 -0.99 25.57 -14.55
N LEU A 228 -0.59 25.48 -13.29
CA LEU A 228 -1.17 26.27 -12.20
C LEU A 228 -0.97 27.77 -12.41
N ALA A 229 0.22 28.19 -12.86
CA ALA A 229 0.50 29.59 -13.15
C ALA A 229 -0.35 30.10 -14.32
N HIS A 230 -0.49 29.32 -15.39
CA HIS A 230 -1.34 29.66 -16.53
C HIS A 230 -2.81 29.85 -16.09
N HIS A 231 -3.36 28.92 -15.31
CA HIS A 231 -4.73 29.01 -14.81
C HIS A 231 -4.95 30.24 -13.91
N GLN A 232 -3.96 30.62 -13.10
CA GLN A 232 -4.04 31.84 -12.27
C GLN A 232 -4.06 33.11 -13.13
N ILE A 233 -3.25 33.17 -14.19
CA ILE A 233 -3.25 34.32 -15.11
C ILE A 233 -4.57 34.40 -15.89
N GLU A 234 -5.13 33.27 -16.33
CA GLU A 234 -6.44 33.27 -16.99
C GLU A 234 -7.57 33.73 -16.05
N GLU A 235 -7.53 33.34 -14.77
CA GLU A 235 -8.47 33.85 -13.77
C GLU A 235 -8.36 35.37 -13.58
N LEU A 236 -7.12 35.89 -13.53
CA LEU A 236 -6.88 37.34 -13.46
C LEU A 236 -7.36 38.04 -14.73
N ARG A 237 -7.10 37.47 -15.91
CA ARG A 237 -7.61 37.97 -17.20
C ARG A 237 -9.13 38.05 -17.24
N GLY A 238 -9.83 37.06 -16.68
CA GLY A 238 -11.29 37.08 -16.57
C GLY A 238 -11.83 38.25 -15.73
N ARG A 239 -11.02 38.81 -14.82
CA ARG A 239 -11.39 39.96 -13.97
C ARG A 239 -10.98 41.30 -14.57
N VAL A 240 -10.19 41.32 -15.65
CA VAL A 240 -9.66 42.55 -16.27
C VAL A 240 -10.75 43.54 -16.62
N HIS A 241 -11.87 43.08 -17.18
CA HIS A 241 -12.98 43.96 -17.55
C HIS A 241 -13.54 44.75 -16.37
N GLN A 242 -13.52 44.21 -15.16
CA GLN A 242 -13.95 44.92 -13.95
C GLN A 242 -12.95 46.02 -13.55
N TYR A 243 -11.67 45.79 -13.81
CA TYR A 243 -10.64 46.81 -13.60
C TYR A 243 -10.68 47.89 -14.68
N GLU A 244 -10.96 47.53 -15.94
CA GLU A 244 -11.18 48.48 -17.04
C GLU A 244 -12.40 49.38 -16.76
N GLU A 245 -13.50 48.80 -16.29
CA GLU A 245 -14.71 49.54 -15.89
C GLU A 245 -14.40 50.53 -14.75
N LEU A 246 -13.71 50.07 -13.70
CA LEU A 246 -13.27 50.93 -12.60
C LEU A 246 -12.34 52.07 -13.06
N VAL A 247 -11.44 51.79 -14.00
CA VAL A 247 -10.53 52.79 -14.58
C VAL A 247 -11.32 53.84 -15.39
N ALA A 248 -12.30 53.40 -16.17
CA ALA A 248 -13.19 54.29 -16.92
C ALA A 248 -14.05 55.16 -15.98
N GLU A 249 -14.55 54.61 -14.88
CA GLU A 249 -15.29 55.37 -13.85
C GLU A 249 -14.42 56.38 -13.09
N THR A 250 -13.13 56.07 -12.90
CA THR A 250 -12.19 56.90 -12.13
C THR A 250 -11.43 57.91 -12.98
N GLY A 251 -11.51 57.84 -14.31
CA GLY A 251 -10.82 58.74 -15.25
C GLY A 251 -9.29 58.55 -15.29
N ALA A 252 -8.80 57.37 -14.91
CA ALA A 252 -7.37 57.05 -14.85
C ALA A 252 -6.86 56.50 -16.19
N ASP A 253 -6.83 57.33 -17.24
CA ASP A 253 -6.62 56.93 -18.65
C ASP A 253 -5.28 56.25 -19.03
N GLY A 254 -4.37 55.97 -18.08
CA GLY A 254 -2.99 55.57 -18.39
C GLY A 254 -2.50 54.20 -17.89
N PHE A 255 -3.19 53.53 -16.97
CA PHE A 255 -2.58 52.48 -16.14
C PHE A 255 -3.04 51.03 -16.43
N ALA A 256 -3.88 50.82 -17.45
CA ALA A 256 -4.49 49.51 -17.69
C ALA A 256 -3.90 48.78 -18.90
N LEU A 257 -3.76 49.43 -20.06
CA LEU A 257 -3.45 48.74 -21.32
C LEU A 257 -2.07 48.03 -21.33
N PRO A 258 -0.96 48.68 -20.92
CA PRO A 258 0.37 48.06 -20.94
C PRO A 258 0.49 46.85 -20.01
N GLU A 259 -0.16 46.91 -18.84
CA GLU A 259 -0.18 45.87 -17.84
C GLU A 259 -0.92 44.63 -18.33
N LEU A 260 -2.02 44.82 -19.06
CA LEU A 260 -2.80 43.74 -19.67
C LEU A 260 -2.04 43.03 -20.79
N GLU A 261 -1.34 43.80 -21.62
CA GLU A 261 -0.52 43.26 -22.71
C GLU A 261 0.66 42.45 -22.15
N ARG A 262 1.22 42.87 -21.01
CA ARG A 262 2.22 42.09 -20.27
C ARG A 262 1.65 40.80 -19.69
N LEU A 263 0.43 40.81 -19.12
CA LEU A 263 -0.23 39.58 -18.64
C LEU A 263 -0.43 38.57 -19.78
N ALA A 264 -0.84 39.03 -20.96
CA ALA A 264 -1.01 38.18 -22.13
C ALA A 264 0.33 37.56 -22.58
N GLN A 265 1.41 38.35 -22.65
CA GLN A 265 2.75 37.84 -22.97
C GLN A 265 3.26 36.83 -21.94
N ASP A 266 2.98 37.04 -20.66
CA ASP A 266 3.36 36.10 -19.59
C ASP A 266 2.56 34.80 -19.68
N ALA A 267 1.27 34.86 -20.04
CA ALA A 267 0.45 33.67 -20.32
C ALA A 267 1.01 32.85 -21.50
N ASP A 268 1.39 33.51 -22.60
CA ASP A 268 1.97 32.85 -23.77
C ASP A 268 3.31 32.16 -23.44
N ARG A 269 4.15 32.80 -22.63
CA ARG A 269 5.42 32.19 -22.17
C ARG A 269 5.17 30.96 -21.31
N LEU A 270 4.15 30.98 -20.45
CA LEU A 270 3.77 29.86 -19.61
C LEU A 270 3.18 28.71 -20.43
N ASP A 271 2.35 28.98 -21.43
CA ASP A 271 1.84 27.93 -22.34
C ASP A 271 2.99 27.25 -23.09
N GLN A 272 3.95 28.03 -23.60
CA GLN A 272 5.15 27.47 -24.22
C GLN A 272 6.02 26.67 -23.25
N ALA A 273 6.11 27.07 -21.98
CA ALA A 273 6.82 26.31 -20.96
C ALA A 273 6.09 25.00 -20.62
N LEU A 274 4.77 25.04 -20.49
CA LEU A 274 3.91 23.88 -20.27
C LEU A 274 4.06 22.87 -21.40
N ARG A 275 3.90 23.30 -22.66
CA ARG A 275 4.05 22.41 -23.83
C ARG A 275 5.42 21.75 -23.91
N ARG A 276 6.50 22.51 -23.64
CA ARG A 276 7.86 21.96 -23.61
C ARG A 276 8.03 20.93 -22.49
N SER A 277 7.50 21.21 -21.30
CA SER A 277 7.57 20.32 -20.16
C SER A 277 6.77 19.04 -20.38
N LEU A 278 5.55 19.14 -20.94
CA LEU A 278 4.73 17.98 -21.33
C LEU A 278 5.42 17.13 -22.39
N SER A 279 6.03 17.75 -23.41
CA SER A 279 6.80 17.03 -24.42
C SER A 279 7.99 16.29 -23.82
N SER A 280 8.73 16.93 -22.90
CA SER A 280 9.85 16.31 -22.17
C SER A 280 9.36 15.17 -21.27
N ALA A 281 8.22 15.32 -20.62
CA ALA A 281 7.58 14.27 -19.83
C ALA A 281 7.21 13.06 -20.70
N HIS A 282 6.61 13.30 -21.87
CA HIS A 282 6.25 12.24 -22.81
C HIS A 282 7.48 11.50 -23.38
N GLU A 283 8.57 12.22 -23.65
CA GLU A 283 9.84 11.61 -24.06
C GLU A 283 10.47 10.78 -22.94
N ALA A 284 10.52 11.32 -21.70
CA ALA A 284 11.01 10.58 -20.55
C ALA A 284 10.17 9.32 -20.28
N PHE A 285 8.85 9.40 -20.46
CA PHE A 285 7.95 8.28 -20.30
C PHE A 285 8.21 7.18 -21.33
N ARG A 286 8.50 7.51 -22.60
CA ARG A 286 8.89 6.52 -23.62
C ARG A 286 10.14 5.73 -23.24
N HIS A 287 11.05 6.31 -22.45
CA HIS A 287 12.22 5.58 -21.94
C HIS A 287 11.91 4.64 -20.75
N LEU A 288 10.69 4.69 -20.19
CA LEU A 288 10.21 3.74 -19.18
C LEU A 288 9.54 2.51 -19.79
N GLU A 289 9.25 2.54 -21.09
CA GLU A 289 8.67 1.40 -21.82
C GLU A 289 9.76 0.33 -22.08
N PRO A 290 9.44 -0.96 -21.87
CA PRO A 290 10.38 -2.08 -22.07
C PRO A 290 10.68 -2.38 -23.55
#